data_AF-A0A4W5LP81-F1
#
_entry.id   AF-A0A4W5LP81-F1
#
_cell.length_a   1.000
_cell.length_b   1.000
_cell.length_c   1.000
_cell.angle_alpha   90.00
_cell.angle_beta   90.00
_cell.angle_gamma   90.00
#
_symmetry.space_group_name_H-M   'P 1'
#
loop_
_entity.id
_entity.type
_entity.pdbx_description
1 polymer ?
#
loop_
_entity_poly.entity_id
_entity_poly.type
_entity_poly.pdbx_seq_one_letter_code
_entity_poly.pdbx_strand_id
1 'polypeptide(L)'
;MSEQAGPPSKQVQMVKQVQEFIKDGDDVVIVGVFSSEQDTTYDLYLEACHVLREDFKFLHTFSSDLAKLLKASPGQVVMVQPEKFRSKYEKASHTLTIKVSLSTRCVFV
;
A
#
# COMPACT_ATOMS: atom_id res chain seq x y z
N MET A 1 -1.49 13.24 22.05
CA MET A 1 -0.86 11.91 21.98
C MET A 1 -1.92 10.85 21.66
N SER A 2 -2.45 10.82 20.43
CA SER A 2 -3.54 9.89 20.05
C SER A 2 -3.42 9.29 18.65
N GLU A 3 -2.35 9.56 17.89
CA GLU A 3 -2.17 8.97 16.56
C GLU A 3 -1.60 7.55 16.60
N GLN A 4 -1.41 6.98 17.79
CA GLN A 4 -0.65 5.74 18.00
C GLN A 4 -1.52 4.47 18.12
N ALA A 5 -2.85 4.59 18.04
CA ALA A 5 -3.80 3.49 18.28
C ALA A 5 -4.69 3.14 17.07
N GLY A 6 -4.35 3.66 15.88
CA GLY A 6 -5.03 3.26 14.64
C GLY A 6 -4.54 1.91 14.14
N PRO A 7 -5.37 1.15 13.39
CA PRO A 7 -4.92 -0.08 12.74
C PRO A 7 -3.69 0.23 11.84
N PRO A 8 -2.71 -0.68 11.75
CA PRO A 8 -1.44 -0.45 11.05
C PRO A 8 -1.62 -0.12 9.58
N SER A 9 -2.76 -0.48 8.99
CA SER A 9 -3.19 0.02 7.70
C SER A 9 -4.70 0.28 7.70
N LYS A 10 -5.13 1.36 7.03
CA LYS A 10 -6.55 1.72 6.92
C LYS A 10 -7.15 1.08 5.67
N GLN A 11 -8.23 0.31 5.84
CA GLN A 11 -8.94 -0.26 4.71
C GLN A 11 -9.67 0.84 3.93
N VAL A 12 -9.50 0.86 2.62
CA VAL A 12 -10.19 1.76 1.71
C VAL A 12 -11.00 0.95 0.71
N GLN A 13 -12.32 1.11 0.78
CA GLN A 13 -13.26 0.45 -0.13
C GLN A 13 -13.74 1.39 -1.24
N MET A 14 -13.62 2.70 -1.04
CA MET A 14 -14.16 3.70 -1.95
C MET A 14 -13.07 4.39 -2.76
N VAL A 15 -13.30 4.46 -4.07
CA VAL A 15 -12.44 5.16 -5.04
C VAL A 15 -12.22 6.63 -4.69
N LYS A 16 -13.27 7.30 -4.20
CA LYS A 16 -13.22 8.71 -3.83
C LYS A 16 -12.21 8.99 -2.73
N GLN A 17 -12.13 8.13 -1.73
CA GLN A 17 -11.17 8.29 -0.63
C GLN A 17 -9.72 8.22 -1.15
N VAL A 18 -9.40 7.25 -2.03
CA VAL A 18 -8.06 7.18 -2.63
C VAL A 18 -7.77 8.41 -3.47
N GLN A 19 -8.74 8.92 -4.24
CA GLN A 19 -8.55 10.15 -5.01
C GLN A 19 -8.32 11.38 -4.14
N GLU A 20 -9.05 11.53 -3.03
CA GLU A 20 -8.83 12.60 -2.06
C GLU A 20 -7.42 12.49 -1.46
N PHE A 21 -6.98 11.29 -1.05
CA PHE A 21 -5.61 11.10 -0.56
C PHE A 21 -4.53 11.44 -1.61
N ILE A 22 -4.82 11.29 -2.90
CA ILE A 22 -3.88 11.66 -3.97
C ILE A 22 -3.89 13.17 -4.25
N LYS A 23 -5.04 13.84 -4.08
CA LYS A 23 -5.21 15.27 -4.38
C LYS A 23 -4.86 16.17 -3.19
N ASP A 24 -5.39 15.84 -2.02
CA ASP A 24 -5.22 16.58 -0.77
C ASP A 24 -4.11 16.00 0.11
N GLY A 25 -3.45 14.92 -0.31
CA GLY A 25 -2.30 14.38 0.39
C GLY A 25 -1.10 15.32 0.32
N ASP A 26 -0.47 15.56 1.48
CA ASP A 26 0.83 16.25 1.58
C ASP A 26 1.99 15.26 1.80
N ASP A 27 1.71 13.95 1.87
CA ASP A 27 2.69 12.88 2.05
C ASP A 27 2.44 11.73 1.07
N VAL A 28 3.47 10.92 0.84
CA VAL A 28 3.35 9.70 0.02
C VAL A 28 2.38 8.70 0.67
N VAL A 29 1.53 8.12 -0.17
CA VAL A 29 0.52 7.15 0.28
C VAL A 29 0.83 5.80 -0.35
N ILE A 30 0.92 4.77 0.50
CA ILE A 30 1.18 3.40 0.08
C ILE A 30 -0.14 2.64 0.13
N VAL A 31 -0.58 2.11 -1.01
CA VAL A 31 -1.86 1.39 -1.15
C VAL A 31 -1.59 -0.05 -1.55
N GLY A 32 -1.82 -0.99 -0.64
CA GLY A 32 -1.81 -2.42 -0.94
C GLY A 32 -3.11 -2.86 -1.62
N VAL A 33 -3.02 -3.57 -2.74
CA VAL A 33 -4.17 -4.14 -3.46
C VAL A 33 -4.12 -5.65 -3.29
N PHE A 34 -5.14 -6.23 -2.67
CA PHE A 34 -5.21 -7.66 -2.35
C PHE A 34 -6.53 -8.26 -2.81
N SER A 35 -6.57 -9.58 -3.01
CA SER A 35 -7.82 -10.28 -3.34
C SER A 35 -8.65 -10.61 -2.11
N SER A 36 -7.97 -10.92 -0.99
CA SER A 36 -8.58 -11.36 0.26
C SER A 36 -7.65 -11.06 1.43
N GLU A 37 -8.22 -11.01 2.63
CA GLU A 37 -7.49 -10.93 3.90
C GLU A 37 -6.71 -12.21 4.23
N GLN A 38 -7.01 -13.33 3.56
CA GLN A 38 -6.33 -14.62 3.74
C GLN A 38 -5.07 -14.77 2.87
N ASP A 39 -4.69 -13.71 2.15
CA ASP A 39 -3.58 -13.75 1.23
C ASP A 39 -2.25 -13.61 1.98
N THR A 40 -1.30 -14.53 1.76
CA THR A 40 0.04 -14.45 2.38
C THR A 40 0.77 -13.15 2.06
N THR A 41 0.44 -12.51 0.93
CA THR A 41 0.97 -11.20 0.55
C THR A 41 0.41 -10.07 1.42
N TYR A 42 -0.82 -10.22 1.93
CA TYR A 42 -1.46 -9.27 2.83
C TYR A 42 -0.83 -9.34 4.23
N ASP A 43 -0.58 -10.53 4.76
CA ASP A 43 0.12 -10.68 6.05
C ASP A 43 1.50 -10.05 6.03
N LEU A 44 2.29 -10.32 4.97
CA LEU A 44 3.62 -9.71 4.80
C LEU A 44 3.54 -8.18 4.67
N TYR A 45 2.50 -7.68 4.01
CA TYR A 45 2.25 -6.25 3.93
C TYR A 45 1.93 -5.65 5.30
N LEU A 46 1.10 -6.31 6.11
CA LEU A 46 0.79 -5.86 7.47
C LEU A 46 2.03 -5.85 8.37
N GLU A 47 2.90 -6.86 8.27
CA GLU A 47 4.18 -6.86 8.99
C GLU A 47 5.06 -5.66 8.59
N ALA A 48 5.18 -5.38 7.29
CA ALA A 48 5.92 -4.22 6.80
C ALA A 48 5.29 -2.89 7.27
N CYS A 49 3.96 -2.80 7.26
CA CYS A 49 3.22 -1.65 7.78
C CYS A 49 3.53 -1.43 9.26
N HIS A 50 3.61 -2.51 10.06
CA HIS A 50 3.91 -2.40 11.49
C HIS A 50 5.28 -1.78 11.76
N VAL A 51 6.28 -2.08 10.93
CA VAL A 51 7.65 -1.53 11.05
C VAL A 51 7.72 -0.07 10.61
N LEU A 52 7.01 0.29 9.53
CA LEU A 52 7.13 1.61 8.88
C LEU A 52 6.00 2.60 9.23
N ARG A 53 5.10 2.24 10.15
CA ARG A 53 3.89 3.01 10.50
C ARG A 53 4.13 4.45 10.96
N GLU A 54 5.35 4.76 11.39
CA GLU A 54 5.71 6.08 11.93
C GLU A 54 6.14 7.05 10.83
N ASP A 55 6.59 6.54 9.68
CA ASP A 55 7.11 7.34 8.58
C ASP A 55 6.10 7.51 7.43
N PHE A 56 5.18 6.55 7.25
CA PHE A 56 4.31 6.51 6.06
C PHE A 56 2.85 6.15 6.36
N LYS A 57 1.95 6.64 5.50
CA LYS A 57 0.51 6.30 5.55
C LYS A 57 0.23 5.07 4.70
N PHE A 58 -0.09 3.97 5.38
CA PHE A 58 -0.45 2.70 4.75
C PHE A 58 -1.98 2.55 4.63
N LEU A 59 -2.40 2.26 3.41
CA LEU A 59 -3.77 1.93 3.04
C LEU A 59 -3.81 0.53 2.41
N HIS A 60 -4.92 -0.16 2.50
CA HIS A 60 -5.12 -1.39 1.74
C HIS A 60 -6.53 -1.44 1.16
N THR A 61 -6.69 -2.19 0.07
CA THR A 61 -7.98 -2.39 -0.57
C THR A 61 -8.12 -3.81 -1.10
N PHE A 62 -9.36 -4.31 -1.03
CA PHE A 62 -9.78 -5.57 -1.63
C PHE A 62 -10.72 -5.34 -2.83
N SER A 63 -11.00 -4.08 -3.18
CA SER A 63 -11.93 -3.77 -4.25
C SER A 63 -11.25 -3.84 -5.61
N SER A 64 -11.84 -4.64 -6.52
CA SER A 64 -11.39 -4.72 -7.91
C SER A 64 -11.50 -3.40 -8.66
N ASP A 65 -12.40 -2.50 -8.25
CA ASP A 65 -12.55 -1.19 -8.90
C ASP A 65 -11.38 -0.26 -8.59
N LEU A 66 -10.85 -0.34 -7.37
CA LEU A 66 -9.65 0.37 -6.96
C LEU A 66 -8.39 -0.18 -7.64
N ALA A 67 -8.31 -1.50 -7.80
CA ALA A 67 -7.25 -2.16 -8.54
C ALA A 67 -7.15 -1.65 -9.99
N LYS A 68 -8.31 -1.54 -10.68
CA LYS A 68 -8.39 -1.00 -12.04
C LYS A 68 -7.96 0.47 -12.12
N LEU A 69 -8.37 1.29 -11.15
CA LEU A 69 -8.01 2.71 -11.10
C LEU A 69 -6.51 2.92 -10.90
N LEU A 70 -5.92 2.12 -10.01
CA LEU A 70 -4.49 2.14 -9.72
C LEU A 70 -3.65 1.39 -10.77
N LYS A 71 -4.30 0.77 -11.78
CA LYS A 71 -3.68 -0.09 -12.79
C LYS A 71 -2.79 -1.17 -12.17
N ALA A 72 -3.23 -1.73 -11.05
CA ALA A 72 -2.53 -2.77 -10.31
C ALA A 72 -3.35 -4.06 -10.26
N SER A 73 -2.65 -5.17 -10.16
CA SER A 73 -3.20 -6.49 -9.92
C SER A 73 -3.26 -6.78 -8.42
N PRO A 74 -4.15 -7.70 -7.98
CA PRO A 74 -4.14 -8.17 -6.60
C PRO A 74 -2.79 -8.82 -6.25
N GLY A 75 -2.30 -8.59 -5.02
CA GLY A 75 -0.96 -8.97 -4.57
C GLY A 75 0.13 -7.94 -4.90
N GLN A 76 -0.25 -6.73 -5.30
CA GLN A 76 0.67 -5.63 -5.58
C GLN A 76 0.44 -4.46 -4.63
N VAL A 77 1.52 -3.74 -4.35
CA VAL A 77 1.50 -2.50 -3.58
C VAL A 77 1.77 -1.34 -4.54
N VAL A 78 0.95 -0.31 -4.47
CA VAL A 78 1.11 0.90 -5.27
C VAL A 78 1.49 2.03 -4.34
N MET A 79 2.68 2.58 -4.54
CA MET A 79 3.10 3.83 -3.93
C MET A 79 2.65 4.96 -4.84
N VAL A 80 1.78 5.83 -4.33
CA VAL A 80 1.26 6.98 -5.06
C VAL A 80 1.78 8.25 -4.42
N GLN A 81 2.38 9.09 -5.24
CA GLN A 81 2.77 10.43 -4.83
C GLN A 81 1.59 11.40 -5.06
N PRO A 82 1.38 12.36 -4.14
CA PRO A 82 0.35 13.37 -4.33
C PRO A 82 0.61 14.24 -5.57
N GLU A 83 -0.47 14.81 -6.11
CA GLU A 83 -0.41 15.61 -7.33
C GLU A 83 0.49 16.86 -7.16
N LYS A 84 0.57 17.40 -5.95
CA LYS A 84 1.47 18.52 -5.60
C LYS A 84 2.96 18.22 -5.81
N PHE A 85 3.36 16.95 -5.67
CA PHE A 85 4.75 16.51 -5.82
C PHE A 85 5.04 15.93 -7.21
N ARG A 86 4.06 15.93 -8.11
CA ARG A 86 4.16 15.31 -9.42
C ARG A 86 4.99 16.18 -10.37
N SER A 87 6.20 15.73 -10.70
CA SER A 87 7.07 16.38 -11.67
C SER A 87 6.96 15.73 -13.06
N LYS A 88 7.18 16.51 -14.12
CA LYS A 88 7.21 16.02 -15.52
C LYS A 88 8.32 15.00 -15.82
N TYR A 89 9.27 14.84 -14.90
CA TYR A 89 10.43 13.98 -15.06
C TYR A 89 10.32 12.64 -14.32
N GLU A 90 9.32 12.48 -13.44
CA GLU A 90 9.19 11.30 -12.59
C GLU A 90 7.82 10.65 -12.71
N LYS A 91 7.77 9.34 -12.45
CA LYS A 91 6.52 8.58 -12.46
C LYS A 91 5.78 8.84 -11.16
N ALA A 92 4.52 9.24 -11.27
CA ALA A 92 3.69 9.59 -10.10
C ALA A 92 3.21 8.40 -9.28
N SER A 93 3.27 7.19 -9.85
CA SER A 93 2.91 5.96 -9.17
C SER A 93 3.95 4.89 -9.46
N HIS A 94 4.34 4.19 -8.41
CA HIS A 94 5.25 3.06 -8.45
C HIS A 94 4.51 1.82 -7.97
N THR A 95 4.37 0.84 -8.87
CA THR A 95 3.77 -0.45 -8.54
C THR A 95 4.88 -1.44 -8.19
N LEU A 96 4.82 -1.98 -6.98
CA LEU A 96 5.69 -3.01 -6.46
C LEU A 96 4.90 -4.31 -6.38
N THR A 97 5.43 -5.38 -6.99
CA THR A 97 4.83 -6.71 -6.86
C THR A 97 5.46 -7.39 -5.65
N ILE A 98 4.64 -7.81 -4.69
CA ILE A 98 5.12 -8.57 -3.54
C ILE A 98 5.51 -9.96 -4.06
N LYS A 99 6.81 -10.21 -4.19
CA LYS A 99 7.31 -11.56 -4.41
C LYS A 99 7.54 -12.19 -3.04
N VAL A 100 6.68 -13.13 -2.65
CA VAL A 100 6.99 -14.05 -1.56
C VAL A 100 8.05 -15.02 -2.08
N SER A 101 9.31 -14.59 -2.10
CA SER A 101 10.40 -15.54 -2.23
C SER A 101 10.45 -16.29 -0.91
N LEU A 102 9.95 -17.52 -0.90
CA LEU A 102 10.37 -18.56 0.04
C LEU A 102 11.87 -18.88 -0.22
N SER A 103 12.73 -17.88 -0.07
CA SER A 103 14.17 -18.10 0.06
C SER A 103 14.45 -18.38 1.53
N THR A 104 14.08 -19.61 1.90
CA THR A 104 14.82 -20.44 2.86
C THR A 104 14.87 -19.94 4.30
N ARG A 105 13.91 -20.41 5.11
CA ARG A 105 14.26 -20.88 6.46
C ARG A 105 15.13 -22.14 6.32
N CYS A 106 16.14 -22.25 7.19
CA CYS A 106 17.03 -23.40 7.45
C CYS A 106 18.17 -23.57 6.42
N VAL A 107 19.46 -23.51 6.75
CA VAL A 107 20.17 -24.08 7.91
C VAL A 107 21.41 -23.23 8.25
N PHE A 108 21.66 -23.05 9.54
CA PHE A 108 22.95 -22.69 10.12
C PHE A 108 23.79 -23.98 10.18
N VAL A 109 24.76 -24.17 9.29
CA VAL A 109 26.01 -24.95 9.49
C VAL A 109 27.05 -24.41 8.51
#